data_AF-A0A0Q9C9H9-F1
#
_entry.id   AF-A0A0Q9C9H9-F1
#
_cell.length_a   1.000
_cell.length_b   1.000
_cell.length_c   1.000
_cell.angle_alpha   90.00
_cell.angle_beta   90.00
_cell.angle_gamma   90.00
#
_symmetry.space_group_name_H-M   'P 1'
#
loop_
_entity.id
_entity.type
_entity.pdbx_description
1 polymer ?
#
loop_
_entity_poly.entity_id
_entity_poly.type
_entity_poly.pdbx_seq_one_letter_code
_entity_poly.pdbx_strand_id
1 'polypeptide(L)'
;MTDVHLYDRRMDGLSIALQRLDAARTTDELVGALWDLRDSAYDTPELWSTFAAEAFFQRLAGELEDAPADDAGQLSVPVLARAVKTAVAIPGHGIDT
;
A
#
# COMPACT_ATOMS: atom_id res chain seq x y z
N MET A 1 12.30 -39.03 -5.59
CA MET A 1 12.44 -38.16 -4.41
C MET A 1 11.86 -36.82 -4.82
N THR A 2 10.85 -36.39 -4.09
CA THR A 2 9.76 -35.50 -4.54
C THR A 2 10.17 -34.05 -4.73
N ASP A 3 9.64 -33.45 -5.80
CA ASP A 3 9.43 -32.02 -6.05
C ASP A 3 9.38 -31.10 -4.81
N VAL A 4 10.34 -30.17 -4.67
CA VAL A 4 10.16 -28.95 -3.86
C VAL A 4 10.87 -27.72 -4.47
N HIS A 5 11.23 -27.75 -5.76
CA HIS A 5 11.83 -26.59 -6.45
C HIS A 5 10.92 -26.01 -7.55
N LEU A 6 9.60 -26.27 -7.47
CA LEU A 6 8.56 -25.57 -8.23
C LEU A 6 8.02 -24.31 -7.50
N TYR A 7 8.79 -23.75 -6.57
CA TYR A 7 8.47 -22.49 -5.89
C TYR A 7 8.96 -21.24 -6.64
N ASP A 8 9.28 -21.36 -7.94
CA ASP A 8 9.88 -20.28 -8.74
C ASP A 8 8.87 -19.46 -9.57
N ARG A 9 7.54 -19.62 -9.47
CA ARG A 9 6.66 -18.86 -10.40
C ARG A 9 5.20 -18.67 -10.03
N ARG A 10 4.92 -18.23 -8.82
CA ARG A 10 3.72 -17.40 -8.57
C ARG A 10 4.24 -16.15 -7.87
N MET A 11 4.13 -15.00 -8.52
CA MET A 11 4.35 -13.71 -7.85
C MET A 11 3.61 -13.74 -6.50
N ASP A 12 4.28 -13.40 -5.41
CA ASP A 12 3.61 -13.29 -4.12
C ASP A 12 2.51 -12.22 -4.19
N GLY A 13 1.53 -12.29 -3.27
CA GLY A 13 0.38 -11.39 -3.27
C GLY A 13 0.80 -9.91 -3.25
N LEU A 14 1.92 -9.61 -2.59
CA LEU A 14 2.52 -8.28 -2.55
C LEU A 14 2.94 -7.80 -3.94
N SER A 15 3.72 -8.62 -4.66
CA SER A 15 4.22 -8.29 -5.99
C SER A 15 3.08 -8.07 -6.99
N ILE A 16 2.02 -8.89 -6.92
CA ILE A 16 0.83 -8.72 -7.76
C ILE A 16 0.11 -7.41 -7.41
N ALA A 17 -0.09 -7.13 -6.12
CA ALA A 17 -0.76 -5.93 -5.66
C ALA A 17 0.00 -4.66 -6.07
N LEU A 18 1.33 -4.66 -5.99
CA LEU A 18 2.19 -3.57 -6.45
C LEU A 18 2.11 -3.35 -7.97
N GLN A 19 2.11 -4.44 -8.76
CA GLN A 19 1.92 -4.33 -10.22
C GLN A 19 0.56 -3.73 -10.58
N ARG A 20 -0.50 -4.13 -9.86
CA ARG A 20 -1.85 -3.58 -10.07
C ARG A 20 -1.94 -2.11 -9.64
N LEU A 21 -1.23 -1.74 -8.57
CA LEU A 21 -1.14 -0.35 -8.13
C LEU A 21 -0.49 0.53 -9.19
N ASP A 22 0.66 0.12 -9.74
CA ASP A 22 1.39 0.86 -10.78
C ASP A 22 0.59 1.00 -12.09
N ALA A 23 -0.19 -0.03 -12.41
CA ALA A 23 -1.03 -0.07 -13.61
C ALA A 23 -2.37 0.69 -13.46
N ALA A 24 -2.78 1.07 -12.25
CA ALA A 24 -4.09 1.69 -12.02
C ALA A 24 -4.23 3.02 -12.78
N ARG A 25 -5.36 3.21 -13.48
CA ARG A 25 -5.69 4.45 -14.21
C ARG A 25 -7.03 5.04 -13.79
N THR A 26 -7.82 4.28 -13.04
CA THR A 26 -9.11 4.70 -12.49
C THR A 26 -9.15 4.59 -10.97
N THR A 27 -10.09 5.30 -10.34
CA THR A 27 -10.31 5.20 -8.88
C THR A 27 -10.66 3.79 -8.44
N ASP A 28 -11.49 3.06 -9.21
CA ASP A 28 -11.89 1.70 -8.88
C ASP A 28 -10.70 0.72 -8.92
N GLU A 29 -9.82 0.85 -9.91
CA GLU A 29 -8.59 0.06 -10.00
C GLU A 29 -7.63 0.37 -8.85
N LEU A 30 -7.48 1.65 -8.49
CA LEU A 30 -6.67 2.08 -7.35
C LEU A 30 -7.21 1.49 -6.03
N VAL A 31 -8.53 1.57 -5.81
CA VAL A 31 -9.17 0.99 -4.61
C VAL A 31 -8.99 -0.52 -4.57
N GLY A 32 -9.11 -1.20 -5.72
CA GLY A 32 -8.83 -2.64 -5.82
C GLY A 32 -7.40 -2.99 -5.43
N ALA A 33 -6.42 -2.29 -5.97
CA ALA A 33 -5.00 -2.51 -5.64
C ALA A 33 -4.70 -2.25 -4.15
N LEU A 34 -5.32 -1.23 -3.54
CA LEU A 34 -5.18 -0.96 -2.10
C LEU A 34 -5.77 -2.09 -1.24
N TRP A 35 -6.88 -2.71 -1.67
CA TRP A 35 -7.40 -3.90 -0.99
C TRP A 35 -6.48 -5.12 -1.14
N ASP A 36 -5.91 -5.34 -2.32
CA ASP A 36 -4.93 -6.42 -2.52
C ASP A 36 -3.67 -6.23 -1.64
N LEU A 37 -3.21 -4.98 -1.47
CA LEU A 37 -2.10 -4.67 -0.56
C LEU A 37 -2.44 -4.95 0.90
N ARG A 38 -3.66 -4.58 1.34
CA ARG A 38 -4.15 -4.93 2.69
C ARG A 38 -4.16 -6.44 2.89
N ASP A 39 -4.69 -7.18 1.93
CA ASP A 39 -4.80 -8.64 2.01
C ASP A 39 -3.40 -9.28 2.02
N SER A 40 -2.45 -8.77 1.22
CA SER A 40 -1.05 -9.19 1.30
C SER A 40 -0.41 -8.91 2.66
N ALA A 41 -0.68 -7.75 3.27
CA ALA A 41 -0.17 -7.42 4.61
C ALA A 41 -0.74 -8.35 5.70
N TYR A 42 -1.96 -8.84 5.50
CA TYR A 42 -2.58 -9.83 6.37
C TYR A 42 -2.05 -11.25 6.14
N ASP A 43 -1.93 -11.67 4.88
CA ASP A 43 -1.56 -13.04 4.49
C ASP A 43 -0.05 -13.32 4.64
N THR A 44 0.79 -12.30 4.45
CA THR A 44 2.27 -12.39 4.42
C THR A 44 2.91 -11.23 5.20
N PRO A 45 2.64 -11.09 6.51
CA PRO A 45 3.10 -9.95 7.32
C PRO A 45 4.63 -9.81 7.37
N GLU A 46 5.38 -10.89 7.20
CA GLU A 46 6.84 -10.89 7.14
C GLU A 46 7.40 -10.06 5.98
N LEU A 47 6.70 -9.99 4.84
CA LEU A 47 7.09 -9.17 3.69
C LEU A 47 6.86 -7.67 3.94
N TRP A 48 6.00 -7.34 4.90
CA TRP A 48 5.67 -5.97 5.30
C TRP A 48 6.43 -5.52 6.55
N SER A 49 7.28 -6.37 7.12
CA SER A 49 8.05 -6.08 8.34
C SER A 49 8.99 -4.87 8.20
N THR A 50 9.41 -4.53 6.98
CA THR A 50 10.23 -3.35 6.69
C THR A 50 9.42 -2.10 6.36
N PHE A 51 8.09 -2.21 6.24
CA PHE A 51 7.22 -1.07 5.93
C PHE A 51 7.02 -0.22 7.20
N ALA A 52 7.74 0.89 7.28
CA ALA A 52 7.63 1.84 8.38
C ALA A 52 6.70 3.01 8.02
N ALA A 53 5.81 3.39 8.94
CA ALA A 53 4.92 4.53 8.77
C ALA A 53 5.69 5.82 8.47
N GLU A 54 6.85 6.03 9.13
CA GLU A 54 7.73 7.17 8.87
C GLU A 54 8.20 7.22 7.41
N ALA A 55 8.73 6.10 6.90
CA ALA A 55 9.22 6.02 5.53
C ALA A 55 8.08 6.25 4.50
N PHE A 56 6.88 5.73 4.79
CA PHE A 56 5.70 6.00 3.97
C PHE A 56 5.37 7.49 3.91
N PHE A 57 5.30 8.18 5.05
CA PHE A 57 4.97 9.61 5.08
C PHE A 57 6.07 10.48 4.45
N GLN A 58 7.34 10.16 4.67
CA GLN A 58 8.47 10.86 4.03
C GLN A 58 8.39 10.73 2.50
N ARG A 59 8.15 9.51 1.98
CA ARG A 59 8.05 9.31 0.54
C ARG A 59 6.82 9.99 -0.06
N LEU A 60 5.67 9.89 0.61
CA LEU A 60 4.45 10.57 0.19
C LEU A 60 4.64 12.09 0.13
N ALA A 61 5.29 12.69 1.13
CA ALA A 61 5.56 14.13 1.12
C ALA A 61 6.45 14.53 -0.07
N GLY A 62 7.54 13.79 -0.33
CA GLY A 62 8.43 14.07 -1.45
C GLY A 62 7.73 13.98 -2.82
N GLU A 63 6.93 12.94 -3.06
CA GLU A 63 6.19 12.80 -4.33
C GLU A 63 5.16 13.94 -4.52
N LEU A 64 4.54 14.42 -3.44
CA LEU A 64 3.60 15.54 -3.50
C LEU A 64 4.30 16.89 -3.74
N GLU A 65 5.52 17.06 -3.23
CA GLU A 65 6.35 18.25 -3.48
C GLU A 65 6.82 18.31 -4.94
N ASP A 66 7.13 17.16 -5.53
CA ASP A 66 7.58 17.03 -6.92
C ASP A 66 6.42 17.07 -7.93
N ALA A 67 5.17 16.88 -7.49
CA ALA A 67 4.00 16.90 -8.34
C ALA A 67 3.74 18.31 -8.92
N PRO A 68 3.43 18.44 -10.22
CA PRO A 68 3.15 19.74 -10.83
C PRO A 68 1.91 20.37 -10.18
N ALA A 69 2.01 21.67 -9.85
CA ALA A 69 0.99 22.41 -9.10
C ALA A 69 -0.42 22.41 -9.74
N ASP A 70 -0.51 22.16 -11.05
CA ASP A 70 -1.75 22.13 -11.82
C ASP A 70 -2.39 20.72 -11.95
N ASP A 71 -1.76 19.66 -11.44
CA ASP A 71 -2.34 18.29 -11.36
C ASP A 71 -3.33 18.11 -10.18
N ALA A 72 -3.85 19.23 -9.66
CA ALA A 72 -4.86 19.31 -8.59
C ALA A 72 -6.15 18.51 -8.89
N GLY A 73 -6.32 17.99 -10.10
CA GLY A 73 -7.46 17.18 -10.50
C GLY A 73 -7.37 15.68 -10.16
N GLN A 74 -6.17 15.10 -9.97
CA GLN A 74 -6.04 13.64 -9.82
C GLN A 74 -6.10 13.15 -8.38
N LEU A 75 -5.61 13.93 -7.43
CA LEU A 75 -5.47 13.51 -6.03
C LEU A 75 -6.20 14.48 -5.10
N SER A 76 -7.33 14.03 -4.54
CA SER A 76 -8.10 14.86 -3.62
C SER A 76 -7.40 14.97 -2.26
N VAL A 77 -6.71 16.09 -2.03
CA VAL A 77 -6.04 16.41 -0.75
C VAL A 77 -6.98 16.21 0.47
N PRO A 78 -8.26 16.66 0.44
CA PRO A 78 -9.18 16.39 1.53
C PRO A 78 -9.44 14.90 1.80
N VAL A 79 -9.47 14.06 0.76
CA VAL A 79 -9.66 12.61 0.89
C VAL A 79 -8.45 11.97 1.56
N LEU A 80 -7.23 12.32 1.12
CA LEU A 80 -6.00 11.82 1.74
C LEU A 80 -5.88 12.25 3.20
N ALA A 81 -6.10 13.54 3.50
CA ALA A 81 -6.04 14.06 4.85
C ALA A 81 -7.04 13.35 5.77
N ARG A 82 -8.26 13.09 5.29
CA ARG A 82 -9.27 12.32 6.03
C ARG A 82 -8.83 10.87 6.25
N ALA A 83 -8.32 10.20 5.21
CA ALA A 83 -7.88 8.82 5.30
C ALA A 83 -6.77 8.63 6.34
N VAL A 84 -5.74 9.47 6.30
CA VAL A 84 -4.63 9.46 7.28
C VAL A 84 -5.15 9.73 8.69
N LYS A 85 -5.98 10.77 8.87
CA LYS A 85 -6.56 11.10 10.17
C LYS A 85 -7.36 9.93 10.75
N THR A 86 -8.17 9.27 9.92
CA THR A 86 -8.94 8.11 10.36
C THR A 86 -8.04 6.92 10.71
N ALA A 87 -7.01 6.63 9.92
CA ALA A 87 -6.09 5.52 10.18
C ALA A 87 -5.35 5.67 11.52
N VAL A 88 -4.85 6.87 11.82
CA VAL A 88 -4.14 7.16 13.08
C VAL A 88 -5.07 7.20 14.30
N ALA A 89 -6.35 7.49 14.09
CA ALA A 89 -7.35 7.52 15.15
C ALA A 89 -7.84 6.13 15.58
N ILE A 90 -7.49 5.06 14.85
CA ILE A 90 -7.82 3.68 15.25
C ILE A 90 -6.98 3.37 16.50
N PRO A 91 -7.61 3.16 17.68
CA PRO A 91 -6.87 2.76 18.87
C PRO A 91 -6.09 1.48 18.54
N GLY A 92 -4.81 1.45 18.89
CA GLY A 92 -3.97 0.28 18.70
C GLY A 92 -4.72 -0.97 19.18
N HIS A 93 -4.97 -1.90 18.26
CA HIS A 93 -5.27 -3.27 18.67
C HIS A 93 -4.07 -3.68 19.53
N GLY A 94 -4.31 -3.88 20.83
CA GLY A 94 -3.28 -3.89 21.85
C GLY A 94 -2.09 -4.76 21.45
N ILE A 95 -0.91 -4.13 21.39
CA ILE A 95 0.30 -4.85 21.78
C ILE A 95 0.17 -4.94 23.30
N ASP A 96 -0.47 -6.01 23.77
CA ASP A 96 -0.26 -6.47 25.14
C ASP A 96 1.19 -6.94 25.24
N THR A 97 2.02 -6.16 25.94
CA THR A 97 3.30 -6.59 26.53
C THR A 97 3.30 -6.24 28.00
#